data_AF-A0A954FFB9-F1
#
_entry.id   AF-A0A954FFB9-F1
#
_cell.length_a   1.000
_cell.length_b   1.000
_cell.length_c   1.000
_cell.angle_alpha   90.00
_cell.angle_beta   90.00
_cell.angle_gamma   90.00
#
_symmetry.space_group_name_H-M   'P 1'
#
loop_
_entity.id
_entity.type
_entity.pdbx_description
1 polymer ?
#
loop_
_entity_poly.entity_id
_entity_poly.type
_entity_poly.pdbx_seq_one_letter_code
_entity_poly.pdbx_strand_id
1 'polypeptide(L)'
;KCFPLLGNAQGKRQPIHAADVATASLQALRTDTVVNKAYNISGAETMTYREMVERVFAALKLKPRFVRIPLLLFRAGIAVVRHLPRFKNLTAGMAERMNADLVFDHSEAARDFGFQPRPFELQNEDVAGP
;
A
#
# COMPACT_ATOMS: atom_id res chain seq x y z
N LYS A 1 -15.31 15.06 1.93
CA LYS A 1 -13.92 14.86 1.45
C LYS A 1 -13.99 13.98 0.19
N CYS A 2 -13.23 14.28 -0.85
CA CYS A 2 -13.12 13.45 -2.05
C CYS A 2 -11.68 12.96 -2.21
N PHE A 3 -11.51 11.81 -2.84
CA PHE A 3 -10.20 11.21 -3.10
C PHE A 3 -10.00 11.03 -4.61
N PRO A 4 -8.89 11.53 -5.18
CA PRO A 4 -8.61 11.35 -6.60
C PRO A 4 -8.14 9.92 -6.88
N LEU A 5 -8.77 9.26 -7.85
CA LEU A 5 -8.32 7.99 -8.41
C LEU A 5 -7.80 8.21 -9.83
N LEU A 6 -6.55 7.85 -10.06
CA LEU A 6 -5.88 7.97 -11.35
C LEU A 6 -6.20 6.76 -12.25
N GLY A 7 -6.93 6.98 -13.34
CA GLY A 7 -7.44 5.91 -14.19
C GLY A 7 -8.45 5.02 -13.46
N ASN A 8 -8.41 3.72 -13.71
CA ASN A 8 -9.38 2.77 -13.14
C ASN A 8 -9.05 2.37 -11.69
N ALA A 9 -7.79 2.57 -11.25
CA ALA A 9 -7.32 2.24 -9.90
C ALA A 9 -7.55 0.77 -9.51
N GLN A 10 -7.41 -0.14 -10.49
CA GLN A 10 -7.62 -1.56 -10.31
C GLN A 10 -6.35 -2.32 -9.89
N GLY A 11 -5.21 -1.64 -9.81
CA GLY A 11 -3.96 -2.26 -9.37
C GLY A 11 -4.12 -2.87 -7.99
N LYS A 12 -3.75 -4.14 -7.85
CA LYS A 12 -3.83 -4.87 -6.60
C LYS A 12 -2.81 -4.37 -5.58
N ARG A 13 -3.18 -4.50 -4.31
CA ARG A 13 -2.43 -4.11 -3.11
C ARG A 13 -2.52 -5.22 -2.10
N GLN A 14 -1.46 -5.33 -1.32
CA GLN A 14 -1.35 -6.31 -0.24
C GLN A 14 -0.76 -5.63 1.00
N PRO A 15 -1.55 -4.76 1.69
CA PRO A 15 -1.04 -3.89 2.75
C PRO A 15 -0.55 -4.70 3.96
N ILE A 16 0.64 -4.38 4.46
CA ILE A 16 1.22 -5.00 5.65
C ILE A 16 1.25 -4.00 6.81
N HIS A 17 0.91 -4.45 8.01
CA HIS A 17 0.97 -3.62 9.21
C HIS A 17 2.42 -3.47 9.70
N ALA A 18 2.80 -2.26 10.16
CA ALA A 18 4.19 -1.98 10.56
C ALA A 18 4.70 -2.90 11.69
N ALA A 19 3.85 -3.23 12.66
CA ALA A 19 4.20 -4.17 13.72
C ALA A 19 4.39 -5.62 13.22
N ASP A 20 3.78 -6.02 12.11
CA ASP A 20 4.05 -7.34 11.51
C ASP A 20 5.41 -7.35 10.82
N VAL A 21 5.83 -6.23 10.22
CA VAL A 21 7.20 -6.07 9.70
C VAL A 21 8.23 -6.19 10.82
N ALA A 22 7.98 -5.54 11.96
CA ALA A 22 8.83 -5.65 13.14
C ALA A 22 8.88 -7.09 13.67
N THR A 23 7.73 -7.76 13.73
CA THR A 23 7.62 -9.16 14.16
C THR A 23 8.38 -10.09 13.22
N ALA A 24 8.20 -9.95 11.90
CA ALA A 24 8.93 -10.70 10.88
C ALA A 24 10.45 -10.52 11.02
N SER A 25 10.90 -9.29 11.28
CA SER A 25 12.32 -8.99 11.48
C SER A 25 12.87 -9.68 12.73
N LEU A 26 12.12 -9.69 13.83
CA LEU A 26 12.49 -10.39 15.06
C LEU A 26 12.48 -11.91 14.90
N GLN A 27 11.52 -12.45 14.15
CA GLN A 27 11.46 -13.87 13.83
C GLN A 27 12.69 -14.28 13.01
N ALA A 28 12.98 -13.58 11.91
CA ALA A 28 14.14 -13.84 11.08
C ALA A 28 15.46 -13.72 11.87
N LEU A 29 15.58 -12.74 12.76
CA LEU A 29 16.75 -12.56 13.63
C LEU A 29 16.98 -13.76 14.58
N ARG A 30 15.92 -14.45 14.97
CA ARG A 30 15.96 -15.59 15.91
C ARG A 30 16.09 -16.95 15.22
N THR A 31 16.17 -16.98 13.90
CA THR A 31 16.21 -18.22 13.12
C THR A 31 17.59 -18.38 12.46
N ASP A 32 18.39 -19.33 12.96
CA ASP A 32 19.76 -19.53 12.47
C ASP A 32 19.83 -20.02 11.01
N THR A 33 18.75 -20.60 10.48
CA THR A 33 18.69 -21.19 9.13
C THR A 33 18.37 -20.18 8.01
N VAL A 34 18.17 -18.89 8.34
CA VAL A 34 17.77 -17.85 7.38
C VAL A 34 18.84 -16.79 7.10
N VAL A 35 20.08 -17.03 7.57
CA VAL A 35 21.22 -16.12 7.34
C VAL A 35 21.53 -16.01 5.84
N ASN A 36 21.85 -14.79 5.40
CA ASN A 36 22.22 -14.47 4.01
C ASN A 36 21.14 -14.83 2.97
N LYS A 37 19.86 -14.69 3.34
CA LYS A 37 18.71 -14.86 2.46
C LYS A 37 17.90 -13.57 2.37
N ALA A 38 17.13 -13.42 1.28
CA ALA A 38 16.20 -12.32 1.07
C ALA A 38 14.77 -12.87 1.01
N TYR A 39 13.85 -12.22 1.71
CA TYR A 39 12.46 -12.64 1.79
C TYR A 39 11.53 -11.49 1.45
N ASN A 40 10.46 -11.81 0.74
CA ASN A 40 9.33 -10.91 0.61
C ASN A 40 8.44 -11.03 1.84
N ILE A 41 7.93 -9.90 2.30
CA ILE A 41 6.89 -9.82 3.33
C ILE A 41 5.75 -8.98 2.78
N SER A 42 4.52 -9.43 3.00
CA SER A 42 3.32 -8.75 2.51
C SER A 42 2.13 -9.02 3.42
N GLY A 43 1.03 -8.29 3.21
CA GLY A 43 -0.21 -8.46 3.99
C GLY A 43 -0.93 -9.79 3.74
N ALA A 44 -1.85 -10.13 4.64
CA ALA A 44 -2.65 -11.36 4.50
C ALA A 44 -3.67 -11.29 3.36
N GLU A 45 -4.16 -10.10 3.01
CA GLU A 45 -5.21 -9.91 2.03
C GLU A 45 -4.70 -9.19 0.78
N THR A 46 -5.14 -9.67 -0.38
CA THR A 46 -4.99 -8.95 -1.65
C THR A 46 -6.29 -8.25 -2.01
N MET A 47 -6.24 -6.95 -2.30
CA MET A 47 -7.39 -6.14 -2.70
C MET A 47 -7.01 -5.11 -3.74
N THR A 48 -7.96 -4.57 -4.47
CA THR A 48 -7.74 -3.44 -5.37
C THR A 48 -7.39 -2.18 -4.59
N TYR A 49 -6.67 -1.25 -5.24
CA TYR A 49 -6.39 0.06 -4.66
C TYR A 49 -7.67 0.80 -4.25
N ARG A 50 -8.76 0.68 -5.03
CA ARG A 50 -10.07 1.24 -4.69
C ARG A 50 -10.58 0.68 -3.36
N GLU A 51 -10.65 -0.64 -3.20
CA GLU A 51 -11.15 -1.29 -1.98
C GLU A 51 -10.33 -0.88 -0.75
N MET A 52 -9.01 -0.80 -0.90
CA MET A 52 -8.12 -0.32 0.17
C MET A 52 -8.52 1.09 0.63
N VAL A 53 -8.73 2.02 -0.32
CA VAL A 53 -9.15 3.40 0.02
C VAL A 53 -10.57 3.41 0.61
N GLU A 54 -11.48 2.58 0.14
CA GLU A 54 -12.83 2.45 0.73
C GLU A 54 -12.77 2.02 2.20
N ARG A 55 -11.93 1.04 2.54
CA ARG A 55 -11.69 0.63 3.94
C ARG A 55 -11.10 1.77 4.78
N VAL A 56 -10.18 2.58 4.23
CA VAL A 56 -9.67 3.79 4.92
C VAL A 56 -10.78 4.81 5.18
N PHE A 57 -11.65 5.06 4.20
CA PHE A 57 -12.80 5.94 4.39
C PHE A 57 -13.77 5.41 5.47
N ALA A 58 -14.01 4.10 5.49
CA ALA A 58 -14.84 3.46 6.50
C ALA A 58 -14.26 3.63 7.92
N ALA A 59 -12.95 3.39 8.10
CA ALA A 59 -12.26 3.61 9.37
C ALA A 59 -12.33 5.07 9.84
N LEU A 60 -12.24 6.02 8.91
CA LEU A 60 -12.41 7.45 9.19
C LEU A 60 -13.88 7.88 9.37
N LYS A 61 -14.85 6.97 9.28
CA LYS A 61 -16.30 7.25 9.31
C LYS A 61 -16.74 8.28 8.25
N LEU A 62 -16.11 8.24 7.08
CA LEU A 62 -16.40 9.13 5.95
C LEU A 62 -17.09 8.36 4.81
N LYS A 63 -18.00 9.02 4.10
CA LYS A 63 -18.56 8.45 2.86
C LYS A 63 -17.52 8.54 1.72
N PRO A 64 -17.15 7.43 1.06
CA PRO A 64 -16.21 7.45 -0.04
C PRO A 64 -16.76 8.24 -1.22
N ARG A 65 -15.97 9.21 -1.71
CA ARG A 65 -16.27 10.01 -2.90
C ARG A 65 -15.04 10.02 -3.80
N PHE A 66 -15.13 9.33 -4.93
CA PHE A 66 -14.01 9.18 -5.85
C PHE A 66 -14.11 10.13 -7.03
N VAL A 67 -13.02 10.83 -7.33
CA VAL A 67 -12.88 11.62 -8.55
C VAL A 67 -11.93 10.89 -9.48
N ARG A 68 -12.43 10.38 -10.61
CA ARG A 68 -11.59 9.68 -11.59
C ARG A 68 -10.85 10.69 -12.46
N ILE A 69 -9.53 10.60 -12.48
CA ILE A 69 -8.66 11.45 -13.30
C ILE A 69 -8.04 10.56 -14.38
N PRO A 70 -8.32 10.78 -15.68
CA PRO A 70 -7.66 10.06 -16.76
C PRO A 70 -6.13 10.15 -16.66
N LEU A 71 -5.45 9.03 -16.90
CA LEU A 71 -3.99 8.93 -16.72
C LEU A 71 -3.21 9.93 -17.59
N LEU A 72 -3.72 10.21 -18.80
CA LEU A 72 -3.14 11.19 -19.73
C LEU A 72 -3.17 12.60 -19.16
N LEU A 73 -4.32 13.02 -18.60
CA LEU A 73 -4.47 14.33 -17.96
C LEU A 73 -3.57 14.45 -16.72
N PHE A 74 -3.45 13.38 -15.94
CA PHE A 74 -2.56 13.38 -14.78
C PHE A 74 -1.09 13.49 -15.18
N ARG A 75 -0.64 12.75 -16.20
CA ARG A 75 0.73 12.83 -16.72
C ARG A 75 1.07 14.23 -17.24
N ALA A 76 0.18 14.82 -18.04
CA ALA A 76 0.35 16.19 -18.53
C ALA A 76 0.36 17.20 -17.38
N GLY A 77 -0.55 17.05 -16.40
CA GLY A 77 -0.63 17.90 -15.22
C GLY A 77 0.63 17.85 -14.35
N ILE A 78 1.19 16.66 -14.10
CA ILE A 78 2.45 16.53 -13.34
C ILE A 78 3.62 17.21 -14.06
N ALA A 79 3.70 17.13 -15.38
CA ALA A 79 4.79 17.75 -16.13
C ALA A 79 4.86 19.27 -15.89
N VAL A 80 3.70 19.91 -15.69
CA VAL A 80 3.56 21.34 -15.38
C VAL A 80 3.70 21.60 -13.88
N VAL A 81 3.01 20.83 -13.05
CA VAL A 81 2.86 21.08 -11.60
C VAL A 81 4.11 20.71 -10.80
N ARG A 82 4.98 19.83 -11.31
CA ARG A 82 6.28 19.49 -10.68
C ARG A 82 7.20 20.71 -10.51
N HIS A 83 6.98 21.78 -11.26
CA HIS A 83 7.72 23.03 -11.13
C HIS A 83 7.33 23.83 -9.86
N LEU A 84 6.18 23.51 -9.23
CA LEU A 84 5.78 24.13 -7.97
C LEU A 84 6.37 23.38 -6.78
N PRO A 85 6.98 24.08 -5.79
CA PRO A 85 7.59 23.46 -4.61
C PRO A 85 6.67 22.53 -3.83
N ARG A 86 5.37 22.87 -3.75
CA ARG A 86 4.36 22.12 -2.99
C ARG A 86 4.02 20.74 -3.58
N PHE A 87 4.29 20.51 -4.86
CA PHE A 87 3.87 19.31 -5.57
C PHE A 87 5.04 18.51 -6.17
N LYS A 88 6.28 18.84 -5.79
CA LYS A 88 7.49 18.15 -6.26
C LYS A 88 7.49 16.64 -6.03
N ASN A 89 6.78 16.18 -4.99
CA ASN A 89 6.71 14.76 -4.65
C ASN A 89 5.72 13.98 -5.53
N LEU A 90 4.81 14.66 -6.25
CA LEU A 90 3.90 13.98 -7.16
C LEU A 90 4.66 13.57 -8.43
N THR A 91 4.78 12.26 -8.65
CA THR A 91 5.49 11.69 -9.81
C THR A 91 4.54 10.90 -10.69
N ALA A 92 4.80 10.86 -12.00
CA ALA A 92 4.03 10.03 -12.93
C ALA A 92 4.07 8.53 -12.52
N GLY A 93 5.18 8.10 -11.92
CA GLY A 93 5.33 6.76 -11.35
C GLY A 93 4.32 6.43 -10.25
N MET A 94 3.78 7.42 -9.52
CA MET A 94 2.68 7.16 -8.57
C MET A 94 1.42 6.64 -9.28
N ALA A 95 1.10 7.22 -10.43
CA ALA A 95 -0.09 6.84 -11.20
C ALA A 95 0.05 5.46 -11.85
N GLU A 96 1.25 5.17 -12.35
CA GLU A 96 1.59 3.86 -12.89
C GLU A 96 1.48 2.80 -11.81
N ARG A 97 2.13 3.02 -10.65
CA ARG A 97 2.03 2.11 -9.51
C ARG A 97 0.57 1.89 -9.13
N MET A 98 -0.26 2.93 -9.07
CA MET A 98 -1.67 2.85 -8.70
C MET A 98 -2.51 1.93 -9.60
N ASN A 99 -2.06 1.66 -10.82
CA ASN A 99 -2.71 0.74 -11.76
C ASN A 99 -1.93 -0.57 -11.97
N ALA A 100 -0.77 -0.75 -11.31
CA ALA A 100 0.01 -1.98 -11.33
C ALA A 100 -0.31 -2.85 -10.11
N ASP A 101 -0.30 -4.17 -10.29
CA ASP A 101 -0.42 -5.13 -9.21
C ASP A 101 0.86 -5.16 -8.38
N LEU A 102 0.72 -4.87 -7.09
CA LEU A 102 1.81 -4.90 -6.11
C LEU A 102 1.47 -5.96 -5.05
N VAL A 103 1.59 -7.21 -5.48
CA VAL A 103 1.31 -8.42 -4.69
C VAL A 103 2.57 -9.26 -4.71
N PHE A 104 2.96 -9.77 -3.54
CA PHE A 104 4.20 -10.51 -3.37
C PHE A 104 3.93 -11.79 -2.59
N ASP A 105 4.54 -12.88 -3.05
CA ASP A 105 4.48 -14.14 -2.33
C ASP A 105 5.39 -14.08 -1.11
N HIS A 106 4.84 -14.39 0.07
CA HIS A 106 5.56 -14.47 1.34
C HIS A 106 5.61 -15.92 1.88
N SER A 107 5.33 -16.93 1.04
CA SER A 107 5.33 -18.34 1.44
C SER A 107 6.66 -18.79 2.05
N GLU A 108 7.79 -18.28 1.54
CA GLU A 108 9.12 -18.59 2.05
C GLU A 108 9.34 -18.03 3.46
N ALA A 109 8.86 -16.81 3.72
CA ALA A 109 8.92 -16.20 5.05
C ALA A 109 8.06 -16.97 6.06
N ALA A 110 6.85 -17.37 5.64
CA ALA A 110 5.94 -18.16 6.46
C ALA A 110 6.54 -19.53 6.82
N ARG A 111 7.14 -20.20 5.84
CA ARG A 111 7.76 -21.52 6.01
C ARG A 111 9.03 -21.46 6.86
N ASP A 112 9.92 -20.51 6.59
CA ASP A 112 11.28 -20.54 7.14
C ASP A 112 11.36 -19.95 8.54
N PHE A 113 10.54 -18.94 8.87
CA PHE A 113 10.57 -18.28 10.20
C PHE A 113 9.18 -17.99 10.79
N GLY A 114 8.12 -18.60 10.24
CA GLY A 114 6.77 -18.52 10.83
C GLY A 114 6.10 -17.16 10.67
N PHE A 115 6.42 -16.42 9.61
CA PHE A 115 5.76 -15.15 9.29
C PHE A 115 4.25 -15.35 9.06
N GLN A 116 3.44 -14.60 9.81
CA GLN A 116 1.97 -14.63 9.71
C GLN A 116 1.45 -13.18 9.75
N PRO A 117 1.17 -12.56 8.60
CA PRO A 117 0.64 -11.20 8.57
C PRO A 117 -0.82 -11.19 9.04
N ARG A 118 -1.24 -10.07 9.63
CA ARG A 118 -2.65 -9.83 9.97
C ARG A 118 -3.47 -9.38 8.75
N PRO A 119 -4.79 -9.58 8.73
CA PRO A 119 -5.69 -8.98 7.74
C PRO A 119 -5.62 -7.44 7.75
N PHE A 120 -6.03 -6.81 6.65
CA PHE A 120 -6.07 -5.36 6.54
C PHE A 120 -7.35 -4.81 7.19
N GLU A 121 -7.29 -4.71 8.51
CA GLU A 121 -8.30 -4.12 9.37
C GLU A 121 -7.74 -2.88 10.04
N LEU A 122 -8.30 -1.72 9.71
CA LEU A 122 -7.87 -0.44 10.25
C LEU A 122 -8.59 -0.15 11.56
N GLN A 123 -7.81 0.12 12.59
CA GLN A 123 -8.27 0.60 13.88
C GLN A 123 -8.20 2.13 13.91
N ASN A 124 -8.84 2.77 14.90
CA ASN A 124 -8.81 4.22 15.03
C ASN A 124 -7.38 4.76 15.15
N GLU A 125 -6.51 4.01 15.82
CA GLU A 125 -5.08 4.33 16.02
C GLU A 125 -4.29 4.35 14.69
N ASP A 126 -4.73 3.58 13.69
CA ASP A 126 -4.05 3.51 12.38
C ASP A 126 -4.38 4.71 11.48
N VAL A 127 -5.46 5.43 11.77
CA VAL A 127 -5.99 6.52 10.93
C VAL A 127 -6.04 7.87 11.63
N ALA A 128 -5.97 7.89 12.97
CA ALA A 128 -5.77 9.11 13.73
C ALA A 128 -4.31 9.53 13.54
N GLY A 129 -4.08 10.63 12.82
CA GLY A 129 -2.77 11.27 12.82
C GLY A 129 -2.36 11.67 14.25
N PRO A 130 -1.05 11.82 14.52
CA PRO A 130 -0.58 12.37 15.79
C PRO A 130 -1.17 13.76 16.08
#